data_AF-A0A1T4N7C3-F1
#
_entry.id   AF-A0A1T4N7C3-F1
#
_cell.length_a   1.000
_cell.length_b   1.000
_cell.length_c   1.000
_cell.angle_alpha   90.00
_cell.angle_beta   90.00
_cell.angle_gamma   90.00
#
_symmetry.space_group_name_H-M   'P 1'
#
loop_
_entity.id
_entity.type
_entity.pdbx_description
1 polymer ?
#
loop_
_entity_poly.entity_id
_entity_poly.type
_entity_poly.pdbx_seq_one_letter_code
_entity_poly.pdbx_strand_id
1 'polypeptide(L)'
;MAVIVLMGFEYCLSKRQWPYTLLAAVIVLAGCLVAYLGLVDYGYTAILTIVALYYFHDRPIYGLLVGIFINGDSLFASLGFLLCAFYNGQRGHLNKWIGYSFYPLHLLLLYFLQLYLFG
;
A
#
# COMPACT_ATOMS: atom_id res chain seq x y z
N MET A 1 -2.17 10.52 -6.00
CA MET A 1 -2.64 9.60 -7.06
C MET A 1 -3.48 8.44 -6.51
N ALA A 2 -2.91 7.53 -5.71
CA ALA A 2 -3.62 6.33 -5.22
C ALA A 2 -4.91 6.63 -4.43
N VAL A 3 -4.93 7.70 -3.61
CA VAL A 3 -6.13 8.10 -2.85
C VAL A 3 -7.28 8.53 -3.77
N ILE A 4 -6.98 9.19 -4.90
CA ILE A 4 -7.99 9.62 -5.87
C ILE A 4 -8.60 8.39 -6.56
N VAL A 5 -7.77 7.41 -6.90
CA VAL A 5 -8.21 6.12 -7.47
C VAL A 5 -9.11 5.39 -6.47
N LEU A 6 -8.75 5.37 -5.18
CA LEU A 6 -9.59 4.79 -4.12
C LEU A 6 -10.94 5.49 -3.97
N MET A 7 -10.97 6.83 -3.96
CA MET A 7 -12.22 7.58 -3.87
C MET A 7 -13.15 7.27 -5.05
N GLY A 8 -12.61 7.19 -6.27
CA GLY A 8 -13.36 6.79 -7.46
C GLY A 8 -13.84 5.33 -7.40
N PHE A 9 -13.00 4.43 -6.88
CA PHE A 9 -13.31 3.02 -6.69
C PHE A 9 -14.44 2.83 -5.66
N GLU A 10 -14.37 3.51 -4.52
CA GLU A 10 -15.39 3.49 -3.46
C GLU A 10 -16.74 4.03 -3.97
N TYR A 11 -16.73 5.14 -4.70
CA TYR A 11 -17.94 5.68 -5.32
C TYR A 11 -18.62 4.66 -6.24
N CYS A 12 -17.84 3.92 -7.03
CA CYS A 12 -18.35 2.87 -7.90
C CYS A 12 -18.86 1.65 -7.11
N LEU A 13 -18.15 1.25 -6.06
CA LEU A 13 -18.56 0.13 -5.20
C LEU A 13 -19.87 0.42 -4.45
N SER A 14 -20.08 1.67 -4.02
CA SER A 14 -21.28 2.13 -3.33
C SER A 14 -22.56 1.84 -4.12
N LYS A 15 -22.49 1.89 -5.46
CA LYS A 15 -23.64 1.62 -6.34
C LYS A 15 -23.92 0.12 -6.53
N ARG A 16 -22.97 -0.77 -6.20
CA ARG A 16 -23.07 -2.25 -6.19
C ARG A 16 -23.86 -2.89 -7.35
N GLN A 17 -23.78 -2.31 -8.54
CA GLN A 17 -24.34 -2.87 -9.78
C GLN A 17 -23.19 -3.21 -10.75
N TRP A 18 -23.40 -4.24 -11.59
CA TRP A 18 -22.43 -4.77 -12.56
C TRP A 18 -21.78 -3.74 -13.52
N PRO A 19 -22.44 -2.67 -14.01
CA PRO A 19 -21.76 -1.68 -14.84
C PRO A 19 -20.73 -0.84 -14.04
N TYR A 20 -20.96 -0.64 -12.75
CA TYR A 20 -20.05 0.15 -11.91
C TYR A 20 -18.81 -0.64 -11.49
N THR A 21 -18.87 -1.97 -11.45
CA THR A 21 -17.66 -2.79 -11.23
C THR A 21 -16.72 -2.74 -12.44
N LEU A 22 -17.25 -2.68 -13.66
CA LEU A 22 -16.46 -2.44 -14.86
C LEU A 22 -15.85 -1.04 -14.86
N LEU A 23 -16.63 -0.02 -14.48
CA LEU A 23 -16.14 1.35 -14.36
C LEU A 23 -15.03 1.46 -13.30
N ALA A 24 -15.18 0.78 -12.17
CA ALA A 24 -14.16 0.70 -11.12
C ALA A 24 -12.85 0.10 -11.65
N ALA A 25 -12.92 -0.98 -12.44
CA ALA A 25 -11.76 -1.58 -13.07
C ALA A 25 -11.06 -0.60 -14.04
N VAL A 26 -11.82 0.16 -14.83
CA VAL A 26 -11.27 1.19 -15.73
C VAL A 26 -10.56 2.29 -14.95
N ILE A 27 -11.12 2.76 -13.83
CA ILE A 27 -10.51 3.78 -12.97
C ILE A 27 -9.18 3.29 -12.39
N VAL A 28 -9.12 2.04 -11.94
CA VAL A 28 -7.89 1.42 -11.42
C VAL A 28 -6.84 1.30 -12.51
N LEU A 29 -7.22 0.82 -13.70
CA LEU A 29 -6.31 0.71 -14.85
C LEU A 29 -5.76 2.06 -15.30
N ALA A 30 -6.61 3.10 -15.35
CA ALA A 30 -6.18 4.46 -15.65
C ALA A 30 -5.19 4.98 -14.58
N GLY A 31 -5.47 4.71 -13.29
CA GLY A 31 -4.57 5.02 -12.19
C GLY A 31 -3.19 4.37 -12.35
N CYS A 32 -3.18 3.07 -12.67
CA CYS A 32 -1.95 2.31 -12.92
C CYS A 32 -1.17 2.86 -14.11
N LEU A 33 -1.85 3.22 -15.21
CA LEU A 33 -1.21 3.78 -16.41
C LEU A 33 -0.52 5.11 -16.10
N VAL A 34 -1.21 6.00 -15.37
CA VAL A 34 -0.61 7.28 -14.98
C VAL A 34 0.54 7.08 -13.99
N ALA A 35 0.46 6.11 -13.08
CA ALA A 35 1.58 5.81 -12.18
C ALA A 35 2.81 5.27 -12.92
N TYR A 36 2.59 4.46 -13.95
CA TYR A 36 3.64 3.95 -14.83
C TYR A 36 4.29 5.08 -15.65
N LEU A 37 3.49 5.94 -16.27
CA LEU A 37 3.99 7.07 -17.07
C LEU A 37 4.61 8.18 -16.21
N GLY A 38 4.07 8.40 -15.02
CA GLY A 38 4.52 9.42 -14.08
C GLY A 38 5.80 9.05 -13.33
N LEU A 39 6.37 7.87 -13.57
CA LEU A 39 7.57 7.36 -12.90
C LEU A 39 7.49 7.50 -11.37
N VAL A 40 6.30 7.26 -10.81
CA VAL A 40 6.08 7.36 -9.37
C VAL A 40 6.91 6.27 -8.68
N ASP A 41 7.58 6.60 -7.58
CA ASP A 41 8.56 5.74 -6.89
C ASP A 41 8.07 4.32 -6.56
N TYR A 42 6.76 4.14 -6.40
CA TYR A 42 6.14 2.85 -6.11
C TYR A 42 5.37 2.22 -7.30
N GLY A 43 5.30 2.91 -8.43
CA GLY A 43 4.70 2.42 -9.67
C GLY A 43 3.23 1.99 -9.57
N TYR A 44 2.83 1.08 -10.46
CA TYR A 44 1.46 0.54 -10.54
C TYR A 44 1.16 -0.51 -9.45
N THR A 45 2.18 -1.22 -8.95
CA THR A 45 2.03 -2.28 -7.92
C THR A 45 1.45 -1.71 -6.63
N ALA A 46 1.80 -0.48 -6.24
CA ALA A 46 1.21 0.18 -5.09
C ALA A 46 -0.28 0.46 -5.23
N ILE A 47 -0.75 0.88 -6.42
CA ILE A 47 -2.17 1.13 -6.67
C ILE A 47 -2.95 -0.18 -6.56
N LEU A 48 -2.45 -1.24 -7.20
CA LEU A 48 -3.07 -2.57 -7.13
C LEU A 48 -3.14 -3.09 -5.69
N THR A 49 -2.04 -2.92 -4.95
CA THR A 49 -1.95 -3.38 -3.55
C THR A 49 -2.98 -2.68 -2.67
N ILE A 50 -3.06 -1.35 -2.74
CA ILE A 50 -4.00 -0.56 -1.94
C ILE A 50 -5.45 -0.89 -2.29
N VAL A 51 -5.76 -1.05 -3.59
CA VAL A 51 -7.12 -1.40 -4.04
C VAL A 51 -7.50 -2.80 -3.59
N ALA A 52 -6.57 -3.76 -3.67
CA ALA A 52 -6.80 -5.13 -3.20
C ALA A 52 -7.05 -5.18 -1.68
N LEU A 53 -6.22 -4.48 -0.89
CA LEU A 53 -6.41 -4.40 0.56
C LEU A 53 -7.73 -3.73 0.93
N TYR A 54 -8.12 -2.68 0.20
CA TYR A 54 -9.40 -1.99 0.40
C TYR A 54 -10.59 -2.89 0.05
N TYR A 55 -10.55 -3.58 -1.08
CA TYR A 55 -11.62 -4.46 -1.53
C TYR A 55 -11.80 -5.68 -0.60
N PHE A 56 -10.71 -6.26 -0.12
CA PHE A 56 -10.72 -7.40 0.81
C PHE A 56 -10.66 -6.99 2.28
N HIS A 57 -11.01 -5.75 2.62
CA HIS A 57 -10.97 -5.26 4.00
C HIS A 57 -11.80 -6.15 4.96
N ASP A 58 -12.95 -6.65 4.52
CA ASP A 58 -13.81 -7.54 5.31
C ASP A 58 -13.23 -8.94 5.51
N ARG A 59 -12.26 -9.36 4.67
CA ARG A 59 -11.58 -10.65 4.78
C ARG A 59 -10.07 -10.48 4.64
N PRO A 60 -9.38 -10.07 5.73
CA PRO A 60 -7.99 -9.63 5.68
C PRO A 60 -7.05 -10.71 5.14
N ILE A 61 -7.31 -12.00 5.39
CA ILE A 61 -6.49 -13.10 4.85
C ILE A 61 -6.41 -13.07 3.32
N TYR A 62 -7.54 -12.82 2.64
CA TYR A 62 -7.52 -12.72 1.16
C TYR A 62 -6.78 -11.47 0.70
N GLY A 63 -6.94 -10.34 1.40
CA GLY A 63 -6.19 -9.12 1.12
C GLY A 63 -4.67 -9.32 1.24
N LEU A 64 -4.23 -10.04 2.28
CA LEU A 64 -2.82 -10.38 2.49
C LEU A 64 -2.29 -11.32 1.41
N LEU A 65 -3.02 -12.38 1.04
CA LEU A 65 -2.61 -13.30 -0.02
C LEU A 65 -2.48 -12.59 -1.38
N VAL A 66 -3.44 -11.73 -1.72
CA VAL A 66 -3.39 -10.93 -2.96
C VAL A 66 -2.26 -9.90 -2.89
N GLY A 67 -2.02 -9.28 -1.72
CA GLY A 67 -0.89 -8.38 -1.51
C GLY A 67 0.48 -9.04 -1.70
N ILE A 68 0.65 -10.26 -1.19
CA ILE A 68 1.86 -11.08 -1.41
C ILE A 68 2.01 -11.40 -2.90
N PHE A 69 0.93 -11.77 -3.59
CA PHE A 69 0.99 -12.07 -5.02
C PHE A 69 1.39 -10.85 -5.86
N ILE A 70 0.83 -9.67 -5.56
CA ILE A 70 1.16 -8.42 -6.27
C ILE A 70 2.61 -7.99 -6.04
N ASN A 71 3.17 -8.23 -4.85
CA ASN A 71 4.51 -7.80 -4.46
C ASN A 71 5.50 -8.97 -4.34
N GLY A 72 5.27 -10.07 -5.06
CA GLY A 72 6.03 -11.31 -4.94
C GLY A 72 7.51 -11.18 -5.31
N ASP A 73 7.87 -10.16 -6.10
CA ASP A 73 9.25 -9.89 -6.48
C ASP A 73 10.11 -9.42 -5.28
N SER A 74 9.48 -8.93 -4.21
CA SER A 74 10.16 -8.44 -3.01
C SER A 74 9.93 -9.35 -1.82
N LEU A 75 11.02 -10.00 -1.38
CA LEU A 75 11.06 -10.77 -0.12
C LEU A 75 10.63 -9.92 1.07
N PHE A 76 11.06 -8.66 1.13
CA PHE A 76 10.71 -7.74 2.22
C PHE A 76 9.23 -7.39 2.22
N ALA A 77 8.61 -7.20 1.05
CA ALA A 77 7.17 -6.95 0.97
C ALA A 77 6.38 -8.18 1.44
N SER A 78 6.79 -9.37 1.00
CA SER A 78 6.16 -10.64 1.41
C SER A 78 6.26 -10.88 2.92
N LEU A 79 7.42 -10.59 3.52
CA LEU A 79 7.60 -10.64 4.97
C LEU A 79 6.73 -9.60 5.69
N GLY A 80 6.58 -8.39 5.13
CA GLY A 80 5.68 -7.37 5.68
C GLY A 80 4.23 -7.85 5.74
N PHE A 81 3.71 -8.43 4.66
CA PHE A 81 2.36 -9.01 4.65
C PHE A 81 2.22 -10.21 5.59
N LEU A 82 3.27 -11.04 5.73
CA LEU A 82 3.28 -12.14 6.68
C LEU A 82 3.21 -11.63 8.13
N LEU A 83 3.95 -10.58 8.47
CA LEU A 83 3.87 -9.94 9.78
C LEU A 83 2.48 -9.32 10.03
N CYS A 84 1.87 -8.74 9.00
CA CYS A 84 0.49 -8.26 9.08
C CYS A 84 -0.52 -9.40 9.35
N ALA A 85 -0.23 -10.65 8.98
CA ALA A 85 -1.10 -11.79 9.30
C ALA A 85 -1.16 -12.09 10.81
N PHE A 86 -0.10 -11.76 11.56
CA PHE A 86 -0.04 -11.88 13.02
C PHE A 86 -0.62 -10.66 13.75
N TYR A 87 -1.18 -9.68 13.03
CA TYR A 87 -1.74 -8.49 13.63
C TYR A 87 -3.10 -8.78 14.29
N ASN A 88 -3.19 -8.54 15.59
CA ASN A 88 -4.40 -8.81 16.40
C ASN A 88 -5.53 -7.77 16.24
N GLY A 89 -5.42 -6.83 15.29
CA GLY A 89 -6.43 -5.78 15.07
C GLY A 89 -6.42 -4.65 16.11
N GLN A 90 -5.71 -4.81 17.23
CA GLN A 90 -5.64 -3.83 18.31
C GLN A 90 -4.50 -2.83 18.08
N ARG A 91 -4.75 -1.57 18.42
CA ARG A 91 -3.72 -0.52 18.39
C ARG A 91 -2.60 -0.88 19.37
N GLY A 92 -1.36 -0.87 18.89
CA GLY A 92 -0.19 -1.13 19.73
C GLY A 92 -0.05 -0.12 20.88
N HIS A 93 0.52 -0.57 22.00
CA HIS A 93 0.74 0.22 23.22
C HIS A 93 1.89 1.23 23.14
N LEU A 94 2.51 1.39 21.96
CA LEU A 94 3.62 2.31 21.77
C LEU A 94 3.15 3.77 21.83
N ASN A 95 3.92 4.63 22.50
CA ASN A 95 3.65 6.07 22.50
C ASN A 95 3.71 6.61 21.07
N LYS A 96 2.66 7.33 20.66
CA LYS A 96 2.54 7.93 19.32
C LYS A 96 3.77 8.74 18.91
N TRP A 97 4.33 9.51 19.85
CA TRP A 97 5.47 10.38 19.57
C TRP A 97 6.73 9.58 19.28
N ILE A 98 6.94 8.48 19.99
CA ILE A 98 8.07 7.57 19.75
C ILE A 98 7.90 6.91 18.36
N GLY A 99 6.69 6.45 18.05
CA GLY A 99 6.39 5.87 16.73
C GLY A 99 6.60 6.87 15.58
N TYR A 100 6.17 8.13 15.73
CA TYR A 100 6.36 9.15 14.70
C TYR A 100 7.81 9.59 14.56
N SER A 101 8.56 9.71 15.67
CA SER A 101 9.98 10.05 15.65
C SER A 101 10.84 8.99 14.99
N PHE A 102 10.39 7.73 14.95
CA PHE A 102 11.13 6.66 14.27
C PHE A 102 11.43 7.02 12.81
N TYR A 103 10.49 7.64 12.10
CA TYR A 103 10.64 7.99 10.69
C TYR A 103 11.80 8.98 10.39
N PRO A 104 11.81 10.20 10.95
CA PRO A 104 12.91 11.13 10.76
C PRO A 104 14.23 10.62 11.34
N LEU A 105 14.20 9.86 12.45
CA LEU A 105 15.42 9.39 13.11
C LEU A 105 16.19 8.37 12.26
N HIS A 106 15.52 7.40 11.63
CA HIS A 106 16.25 6.42 10.81
C HIS A 106 16.79 7.03 9.52
N LEU A 107 16.09 8.02 8.93
CA LEU A 107 16.60 8.77 7.78
C LEU A 107 17.86 9.57 8.16
N LEU A 108 17.86 10.22 9.31
CA LEU A 108 19.05 10.91 9.84
C LEU A 108 20.20 9.94 10.09
N LEU A 109 19.91 8.77 10.65
CA LEU A 109 20.92 7.74 10.89
C LEU A 109 21.55 7.25 9.58
N LEU A 110 20.74 6.97 8.55
CA LEU A 110 21.24 6.61 7.22
C LEU A 110 22.10 7.72 6.61
N TYR A 111 21.70 8.97 6.76
CA TYR A 111 22.47 10.13 6.29
C TYR A 111 23.84 10.22 6.98
N PHE A 112 23.89 10.10 8.32
CA PHE A 112 25.16 10.13 9.04
C PHE A 112 26.06 8.94 8.69
N LEU A 113 25.48 7.75 8.50
CA LEU A 113 26.22 6.57 8.09
C LEU A 113 26.82 6.75 6.68
N GLN A 114 26.07 7.34 5.76
CA GLN A 114 26.55 7.67 4.41
C GLN A 114 27.71 8.66 4.47
N LEU A 115 27.61 9.70 5.29
CA LEU A 115 28.69 10.68 5.48
C LEU A 115 29.96 10.05 6.08
N TYR A 116 29.83 9.10 7.00
CA TYR A 116 30.97 8.43 7.61
C TYR A 116 31.67 7.42 6.68
N LEU A 117 30.92 6.74 5.81
CA LEU A 117 31.47 5.72 4.91
C LEU A 117 32.04 6.29 3.60
N PHE A 118 31.50 7.40 3.11
CA PHE A 118 31.87 8.00 1.82
C PHE A 118 32.46 9.42 1.92
N GLY A 119 32.54 9.97 3.13
CA GLY A 119 33.18 11.25 3.43
C GLY A 119 34.62 11.12 3.89
#